data_AF-A0A850SLQ0-F1
#
_entry.id   AF-A0A850SLQ0-F1
#
_cell.length_a   1.000
_cell.length_b   1.000
_cell.length_c   1.000
_cell.angle_alpha   90.00
_cell.angle_beta   90.00
_cell.angle_gamma   90.00
#
_symmetry.space_group_name_H-M   'P 1'
#
loop_
_entity.id
_entity.type
_entity.pdbx_description
1 polymer ?
#
loop_
_entity_poly.entity_id
_entity_poly.type
_entity_poly.pdbx_seq_one_letter_code
_entity_poly.pdbx_strand_id
1 'polypeptide(L)'
;MLAIPALPGAFAHGGMQAPSADFSGKKATMFVKLDPPVVTSAGEPVFINARFFDEATNENFKEVTYRFFFKKDGVEIPIKSVAGGGGDSYGGQGFFYDPDGNVELKIVPKDTAEVTAYGYPEPIFGGVWNRGEPIVVEGPVFTEPGLYNLFIEIWTEKSPRTLVDPPLQYDIWVTPGREETIPVGSQSIMVRNYYGAISESDYDDATKTISFSMPFDWQSDMPTRIGMLHTEVFIPKELSDFDRESLKGTVNGFGVPVFVDNYGEEETVVHFTISRKNLEDLQGRIKADNASPEAAVFALSPPDPESEVKVMQVASESANYSVSLTIPEEIFPQQAIPFGVRITDKQGSPVSAATYELVIRDNAGNELSRSGGSTTPEGLSSQDVNFDAQGSFTVSVEKINATNESVQSSIQVVPEFPVAALAASLGIAGAVAYGRFRGFFAGKAY
;
A
#
# COMPACT_ATOMS: atom_id res chain seq x y z
N MET A 1 8.27 35.74 2.18
CA MET A 1 8.36 34.42 1.56
C MET A 1 7.14 33.66 2.05
N LEU A 2 6.10 33.56 1.22
CA LEU A 2 4.87 32.84 1.57
C LEU A 2 5.21 31.34 1.55
N ALA A 3 5.02 30.67 2.69
CA ALA A 3 5.15 29.22 2.76
C ALA A 3 4.06 28.60 1.86
N ILE A 4 4.49 27.86 0.84
CA ILE A 4 3.61 26.98 0.09
C ILE A 4 3.20 25.89 1.09
N PRO A 5 1.90 25.69 1.39
CA PRO A 5 1.49 24.61 2.29
C PRO A 5 1.96 23.29 1.69
N ALA A 6 2.64 22.47 2.50
CA ALA A 6 3.04 21.13 2.11
C ALA A 6 1.76 20.34 1.75
N LEU A 7 1.66 19.91 0.51
CA LEU A 7 0.53 19.17 -0.02
C LEU A 7 0.54 17.75 0.60
N PRO A 8 -0.62 17.20 1.01
CA PRO A 8 -0.71 15.78 1.35
C PRO A 8 -0.52 14.96 0.06
N GLY A 9 0.69 14.41 -0.12
CA GLY A 9 0.97 13.43 -1.16
C GLY A 9 0.48 12.06 -0.72
N ALA A 10 -0.26 11.39 -1.59
CA ALA A 10 -0.58 9.98 -1.48
C ALA A 10 0.02 9.23 -2.68
N PHE A 11 0.21 7.94 -2.54
CA PHE A 11 0.39 7.04 -3.67
C PHE A 11 -0.87 6.17 -3.76
N ALA A 12 -1.04 5.28 -4.73
CA ALA A 12 -2.05 4.23 -4.76
C ALA A 12 -1.62 3.09 -5.68
N HIS A 13 -1.46 1.91 -5.07
CA HIS A 13 -1.58 0.65 -5.78
C HIS A 13 -2.48 -0.28 -4.97
N GLY A 14 -3.47 -0.93 -5.60
CA GLY A 14 -4.50 -1.74 -4.93
C GLY A 14 -5.52 -0.96 -4.08
N GLY A 15 -5.20 0.29 -3.70
CA GLY A 15 -6.03 1.11 -2.83
C GLY A 15 -5.20 1.85 -1.78
N MET A 16 -5.07 3.17 -1.84
CA MET A 16 -4.32 3.90 -0.80
C MET A 16 -5.03 5.16 -0.35
N GLN A 17 -4.84 5.44 0.93
CA GLN A 17 -5.37 6.58 1.65
C GLN A 17 -4.33 7.69 1.72
N ALA A 18 -4.70 8.91 1.33
CA ALA A 18 -3.87 10.09 1.51
C ALA A 18 -3.73 10.47 3.01
N PRO A 19 -2.68 11.19 3.41
CA PRO A 19 -2.66 11.83 4.71
C PRO A 19 -3.92 12.68 4.91
N SER A 20 -4.53 12.61 6.08
CA SER A 20 -5.72 13.40 6.36
C SER A 20 -5.41 14.88 6.56
N ALA A 21 -6.36 15.72 6.20
CA ALA A 21 -6.33 17.17 6.41
C ALA A 21 -7.48 17.60 7.31
N ASP A 22 -7.24 18.63 8.13
CA ASP A 22 -8.33 19.26 8.88
C ASP A 22 -9.28 19.98 7.92
N PHE A 23 -10.54 19.55 7.90
CA PHE A 23 -11.57 20.10 7.02
C PHE A 23 -12.90 20.17 7.76
N SER A 24 -13.39 21.39 8.01
CA SER A 24 -14.66 21.62 8.72
C SER A 24 -14.76 20.91 10.09
N GLY A 25 -13.63 20.78 10.81
CA GLY A 25 -13.57 20.09 12.11
C GLY A 25 -13.53 18.56 12.02
N LYS A 26 -13.35 18.01 10.81
CA LYS A 26 -13.19 16.58 10.51
C LYS A 26 -11.79 16.28 9.97
N LYS A 27 -11.39 15.01 9.95
CA LYS A 27 -10.13 14.54 9.37
C LYS A 27 -10.36 14.01 7.97
N ALA A 28 -10.44 14.91 7.00
CA ALA A 28 -10.78 14.54 5.63
C ALA A 28 -9.61 13.88 4.91
N THR A 29 -9.88 12.75 4.27
CA THR A 29 -8.92 12.01 3.46
C THR A 29 -9.58 11.40 2.23
N MET A 30 -8.76 10.95 1.28
CA MET A 30 -9.17 10.28 0.05
C MET A 30 -8.56 8.88 0.03
N PHE A 31 -9.37 7.87 -0.27
CA PHE A 31 -8.89 6.54 -0.64
C PHE A 31 -9.10 6.32 -2.15
N VAL A 32 -8.03 6.01 -2.88
CA VAL A 32 -8.09 5.72 -4.32
C VAL A 32 -7.62 4.30 -4.59
N LYS A 33 -8.42 3.52 -5.32
CA LYS A 33 -8.06 2.16 -5.79
C LYS A 33 -8.27 2.02 -7.30
N LEU A 34 -7.52 1.10 -7.90
CA LEU A 34 -7.71 0.64 -9.28
C LEU A 34 -8.43 -0.71 -9.29
N ASP A 35 -9.28 -0.94 -10.28
CA ASP A 35 -9.94 -2.22 -10.53
C ASP A 35 -10.05 -2.49 -12.04
N PRO A 36 -9.50 -3.59 -12.60
CA PRO A 36 -8.62 -4.51 -11.92
C PRO A 36 -7.32 -3.80 -11.49
N PRO A 37 -6.65 -4.27 -10.43
CA PRO A 37 -5.35 -3.73 -10.03
C PRO A 37 -4.26 -4.08 -11.04
N VAL A 38 -4.46 -5.11 -11.87
CA VAL A 38 -3.54 -5.62 -12.89
C VAL A 38 -4.25 -5.70 -14.23
N VAL A 39 -3.54 -5.30 -15.29
CA VAL A 39 -4.05 -5.34 -16.66
C VAL A 39 -3.22 -6.27 -17.51
N THR A 40 -3.89 -7.24 -18.12
CA THR A 40 -3.28 -8.35 -18.87
C THR A 40 -3.22 -8.07 -20.37
N SER A 41 -3.96 -7.07 -20.84
CA SER A 41 -4.00 -6.71 -22.27
C SER A 41 -3.99 -5.20 -22.50
N ALA A 42 -3.50 -4.78 -23.67
CA ALA A 42 -3.56 -3.40 -24.09
C ALA A 42 -5.02 -3.02 -24.41
N GLY A 43 -5.53 -1.96 -23.76
CA GLY A 43 -6.91 -1.48 -23.93
C GLY A 43 -7.93 -2.06 -22.94
N GLU A 44 -7.49 -2.92 -22.01
CA GLU A 44 -8.32 -3.35 -20.88
C GLU A 44 -8.78 -2.13 -20.06
N PRO A 45 -10.10 -1.94 -19.82
CA PRO A 45 -10.57 -0.83 -19.02
C PRO A 45 -10.11 -0.94 -17.57
N VAL A 46 -9.74 0.19 -16.98
CA VAL A 46 -9.37 0.30 -15.56
C VAL A 46 -10.31 1.27 -14.87
N PHE A 47 -10.93 0.83 -13.79
CA PHE A 47 -11.78 1.64 -12.94
C PHE A 47 -10.92 2.34 -11.88
N ILE A 48 -11.05 3.66 -11.77
CA ILE A 48 -10.50 4.44 -10.66
C ILE A 48 -11.65 4.73 -9.70
N ASN A 49 -11.58 4.16 -8.52
CA ASN A 49 -12.52 4.39 -7.44
C ASN A 49 -11.91 5.35 -6.42
N ALA A 50 -12.51 6.52 -6.21
CA ALA A 50 -12.01 7.54 -5.30
C ALA A 50 -13.07 7.91 -4.25
N ARG A 51 -12.79 7.54 -3.00
CA ARG A 51 -13.65 7.72 -1.84
C ARG A 51 -13.14 8.87 -0.98
N PHE A 52 -13.94 9.92 -0.80
CA PHE A 52 -13.64 11.06 0.06
C PHE A 52 -14.41 10.95 1.39
N PHE A 53 -13.69 10.80 2.50
CA PHE A 53 -14.29 10.45 3.80
C PHE A 53 -13.57 11.07 5.00
N ASP A 54 -14.27 11.10 6.14
CA ASP A 54 -13.70 11.49 7.43
C ASP A 54 -13.02 10.28 8.07
N GLU A 55 -11.69 10.33 8.20
CA GLU A 55 -10.86 9.26 8.77
C GLU A 55 -11.30 8.88 10.19
N ALA A 56 -11.77 9.85 10.97
CA ALA A 56 -12.14 9.62 12.36
C ALA A 56 -13.43 8.79 12.51
N THR A 57 -14.38 8.93 11.58
CA THR A 57 -15.69 8.25 11.64
C THR A 57 -15.88 7.19 10.57
N ASN A 58 -14.98 7.15 9.57
CA ASN A 58 -15.10 6.36 8.35
C ASN A 58 -16.39 6.65 7.55
N GLU A 59 -16.96 7.85 7.68
CA GLU A 59 -18.15 8.29 6.92
C GLU A 59 -17.77 9.14 5.71
N ASN A 60 -18.43 8.90 4.57
CA ASN A 60 -18.19 9.70 3.36
C ASN A 60 -18.69 11.13 3.52
N PHE A 61 -17.96 12.07 2.92
CA PHE A 61 -18.51 13.38 2.60
C PHE A 61 -19.52 13.24 1.45
N LYS A 62 -20.52 14.11 1.37
CA LYS A 62 -21.62 14.00 0.41
C LYS A 62 -21.71 15.21 -0.50
N GLU A 63 -22.34 15.01 -1.67
CA GLU A 63 -22.54 16.02 -2.71
C GLU A 63 -21.24 16.76 -3.08
N VAL A 64 -20.25 15.97 -3.49
CA VAL A 64 -18.87 16.41 -3.69
C VAL A 64 -18.61 16.67 -5.16
N THR A 65 -17.98 17.79 -5.48
CA THR A 65 -17.42 18.04 -6.82
C THR A 65 -15.91 17.92 -6.78
N TYR A 66 -15.39 17.06 -7.62
CA TYR A 66 -13.99 16.75 -7.80
C TYR A 66 -13.46 17.38 -9.08
N ARG A 67 -12.17 17.70 -9.14
CA ARG A 67 -11.43 17.90 -10.38
C ARG A 67 -10.35 16.84 -10.50
N PHE A 68 -10.40 16.03 -11.56
CA PHE A 68 -9.38 15.03 -11.87
C PHE A 68 -8.56 15.47 -13.08
N PHE A 69 -7.24 15.31 -12.99
CA PHE A 69 -6.34 15.40 -14.13
C PHE A 69 -5.12 14.51 -13.89
N PHE A 70 -4.53 14.03 -14.98
CA PHE A 70 -3.29 13.24 -14.89
C PHE A 70 -2.08 14.13 -15.17
N LYS A 71 -0.92 13.78 -14.62
CA LYS A 71 0.38 14.19 -15.16
C LYS A 71 1.20 12.96 -15.49
N LYS A 72 1.80 12.96 -16.66
CA LYS A 72 2.83 12.00 -17.07
C LYS A 72 4.09 12.81 -17.38
N ASP A 73 5.21 12.45 -16.77
CA ASP A 73 6.50 13.15 -16.93
C ASP A 73 6.41 14.66 -16.67
N GLY A 74 5.60 15.05 -15.68
CA GLY A 74 5.36 16.45 -15.30
C GLY A 74 4.43 17.23 -16.24
N VAL A 75 3.97 16.64 -17.35
CA VAL A 75 3.04 17.27 -18.29
C VAL A 75 1.61 16.92 -17.92
N GLU A 76 0.76 17.93 -17.74
CA GLU A 76 -0.67 17.75 -17.48
C GLU A 76 -1.40 17.19 -18.71
N ILE A 77 -2.16 16.13 -18.48
CA ILE A 77 -3.10 15.51 -19.39
C ILE A 77 -4.50 15.88 -18.88
N PRO A 78 -5.10 16.98 -19.39
CA PRO A 78 -6.41 17.43 -18.94
C PRO A 78 -7.51 16.51 -19.45
N ILE A 79 -8.56 16.34 -18.65
CA ILE A 79 -9.76 15.61 -19.05
C ILE A 79 -10.79 16.60 -19.59
N LYS A 80 -11.26 16.39 -20.82
CA LYS A 80 -12.35 17.17 -21.41
C LYS A 80 -13.69 16.53 -21.14
N SER A 81 -14.62 17.32 -20.63
CA SER A 81 -15.98 16.85 -20.34
C SER A 81 -16.89 17.11 -21.54
N VAL A 82 -17.59 16.07 -22.00
CA VAL A 82 -18.56 16.14 -23.10
C VAL A 82 -19.91 15.62 -22.61
N ALA A 83 -20.99 16.38 -22.89
CA ALA A 83 -22.34 15.90 -22.58
C ALA A 83 -22.67 14.66 -23.42
N GLY A 84 -23.31 13.67 -22.79
CA GLY A 84 -23.88 12.52 -23.47
C GLY A 84 -24.76 12.96 -24.63
N GLY A 85 -24.39 12.56 -25.86
CA GLY A 85 -25.10 12.93 -27.09
C GLY A 85 -24.35 13.84 -28.07
N GLY A 86 -23.08 14.18 -27.82
CA GLY A 86 -22.24 14.93 -28.77
C GLY A 86 -22.51 16.44 -28.80
N GLY A 87 -23.06 16.99 -27.70
CA GLY A 87 -23.22 18.43 -27.50
C GLY A 87 -21.91 19.12 -27.09
N ASP A 88 -21.94 20.47 -27.05
CA ASP A 88 -20.82 21.34 -26.68
C ASP A 88 -20.17 20.92 -25.35
N SER A 89 -18.87 21.20 -25.18
CA SER A 89 -18.16 20.94 -23.92
C SER A 89 -18.76 21.76 -22.77
N TYR A 90 -19.14 21.12 -21.68
CA TYR A 90 -19.64 21.78 -20.47
C TYR A 90 -18.64 21.58 -19.32
N GLY A 91 -18.38 22.63 -18.54
CA GLY A 91 -17.60 22.54 -17.29
C GLY A 91 -16.15 22.09 -17.48
N GLY A 92 -15.45 22.62 -18.49
CA GLY A 92 -14.12 22.17 -18.92
C GLY A 92 -13.10 21.93 -17.81
N GLN A 93 -12.15 21.03 -18.12
CA GLN A 93 -10.97 20.63 -17.34
C GLN A 93 -11.18 19.60 -16.22
N GLY A 94 -12.07 18.61 -16.45
CA GLY A 94 -12.08 17.39 -15.65
C GLY A 94 -12.83 17.49 -14.33
N PHE A 95 -13.95 18.21 -14.28
CA PHE A 95 -14.83 18.21 -13.12
C PHE A 95 -15.80 17.04 -13.11
N PHE A 96 -15.97 16.41 -11.95
CA PHE A 96 -16.83 15.25 -11.72
C PHE A 96 -17.66 15.47 -10.46
N TYR A 97 -18.91 15.03 -10.44
CA TYR A 97 -19.81 15.18 -9.30
C TYR A 97 -20.29 13.82 -8.82
N ASP A 98 -20.23 13.60 -7.50
CA ASP A 98 -20.77 12.41 -6.86
C ASP A 98 -21.58 12.76 -5.59
N PRO A 99 -22.84 12.29 -5.47
CA PRO A 99 -23.68 12.58 -4.32
C PRO A 99 -23.24 11.89 -3.03
N ASP A 100 -22.52 10.76 -3.13
CA ASP A 100 -22.17 9.90 -1.99
C ASP A 100 -20.68 9.97 -1.63
N GLY A 101 -19.91 10.82 -2.33
CA GLY A 101 -18.49 11.03 -2.10
C GLY A 101 -17.61 9.86 -2.55
N ASN A 102 -18.09 9.00 -3.45
CA ASN A 102 -17.38 7.85 -3.96
C ASN A 102 -17.46 7.81 -5.50
N VAL A 103 -16.66 8.64 -6.14
CA VAL A 103 -16.64 8.75 -7.60
C VAL A 103 -15.92 7.56 -8.22
N GLU A 104 -16.52 6.99 -9.27
CA GLU A 104 -15.94 5.91 -10.05
C GLU A 104 -15.75 6.34 -11.51
N LEU A 105 -14.51 6.28 -11.99
CA LEU A 105 -14.15 6.58 -13.38
C LEU A 105 -13.78 5.28 -14.10
N LYS A 106 -14.44 4.94 -15.20
CA LYS A 106 -14.03 3.85 -16.08
C LYS A 106 -13.09 4.39 -17.15
N ILE A 107 -11.78 4.24 -16.94
CA ILE A 107 -10.76 4.61 -17.91
C ILE A 107 -10.73 3.54 -19.02
N VAL A 108 -10.94 3.98 -20.26
CA VAL A 108 -10.83 3.14 -21.45
C VAL A 108 -9.61 3.62 -22.23
N PRO A 109 -8.46 2.90 -22.14
CA PRO A 109 -7.25 3.30 -22.85
C PRO A 109 -7.49 3.30 -24.36
N LYS A 110 -7.25 4.44 -25.01
CA LYS A 110 -7.35 4.60 -26.46
C LYS A 110 -6.24 5.51 -26.97
N ASP A 111 -5.75 5.22 -28.17
CA ASP A 111 -4.84 6.11 -28.89
C ASP A 111 -5.63 7.26 -29.52
N THR A 112 -5.93 8.26 -28.69
CA THR A 112 -6.61 9.50 -29.10
C THR A 112 -5.76 10.71 -28.71
N ALA A 113 -5.95 11.84 -29.38
CA ALA A 113 -5.22 13.07 -29.07
C ALA A 113 -5.61 13.68 -27.72
N GLU A 114 -6.80 13.34 -27.20
CA GLU A 114 -7.39 13.99 -26.02
C GLU A 114 -8.04 12.93 -25.11
N VAL A 115 -8.06 13.23 -23.80
CA VAL A 115 -8.81 12.46 -22.81
C VAL A 115 -10.20 13.08 -22.67
N THR A 116 -11.26 12.28 -22.84
CA THR A 116 -12.65 12.72 -22.85
C THR A 116 -13.49 11.94 -21.86
N ALA A 117 -14.15 12.65 -20.94
CA ALA A 117 -15.16 12.12 -20.04
C ALA A 117 -16.57 12.30 -20.59
N TYR A 118 -17.39 11.27 -20.48
CA TYR A 118 -18.77 11.24 -20.98
C TYR A 118 -19.75 11.11 -19.83
N GLY A 119 -20.74 11.99 -19.80
CA GLY A 119 -21.84 11.91 -18.83
C GLY A 119 -22.81 13.07 -18.95
N TYR A 120 -23.59 13.29 -17.90
CA TYR A 120 -24.47 14.44 -17.80
C TYR A 120 -23.77 15.55 -17.01
N PRO A 121 -24.11 16.82 -17.21
CA PRO A 121 -23.64 17.88 -16.33
C PRO A 121 -24.51 17.97 -15.07
N GLU A 122 -23.89 18.10 -13.90
CA GLU A 122 -24.57 18.59 -12.70
C GLU A 122 -25.01 20.05 -12.96
N PRO A 123 -26.28 20.43 -12.72
CA PRO A 123 -26.82 21.72 -13.19
C PRO A 123 -26.25 23.00 -12.57
N ILE A 124 -25.52 22.92 -11.45
CA ILE A 124 -25.10 24.08 -10.67
C ILE A 124 -23.62 24.39 -10.89
N PHE A 125 -22.73 23.46 -10.54
CA PHE A 125 -21.29 23.58 -10.69
C PHE A 125 -20.82 23.08 -12.06
N GLY A 126 -21.52 22.10 -12.66
CA GLY A 126 -21.19 21.58 -13.98
C GLY A 126 -20.26 20.36 -13.99
N GLY A 127 -20.04 19.70 -12.85
CA GLY A 127 -19.29 18.44 -12.79
C GLY A 127 -20.00 17.32 -13.56
N VAL A 128 -19.24 16.49 -14.27
CA VAL A 128 -19.79 15.32 -14.96
C VAL A 128 -20.27 14.30 -13.95
N TRP A 129 -21.47 13.77 -14.14
CA TRP A 129 -22.00 12.64 -13.36
C TRP A 129 -22.68 11.64 -14.28
N ASN A 130 -22.75 10.39 -13.85
CA ASN A 130 -23.46 9.33 -14.59
C ASN A 130 -24.52 8.63 -13.73
N ARG A 131 -25.21 9.41 -12.86
CA ARG A 131 -26.36 8.95 -12.05
C ARG A 131 -26.10 7.68 -11.22
N GLY A 132 -24.89 7.57 -10.66
CA GLY A 132 -24.47 6.44 -9.83
C GLY A 132 -23.78 5.31 -10.60
N GLU A 133 -23.73 5.37 -11.93
CA GLU A 133 -22.91 4.47 -12.74
C GLU A 133 -21.49 5.04 -12.93
N PRO A 134 -20.50 4.21 -13.29
CA PRO A 134 -19.16 4.68 -13.60
C PRO A 134 -19.15 5.71 -14.73
N ILE A 135 -18.34 6.76 -14.59
CA ILE A 135 -18.16 7.80 -15.62
C ILE A 135 -17.11 7.31 -16.61
N VAL A 136 -17.47 7.16 -17.88
CA VAL A 136 -16.55 6.67 -18.90
C VAL A 136 -15.58 7.78 -19.29
N VAL A 137 -14.28 7.47 -19.24
CA VAL A 137 -13.19 8.36 -19.64
C VAL A 137 -12.37 7.65 -20.70
N GLU A 138 -12.37 8.16 -21.93
CA GLU A 138 -11.59 7.59 -23.04
C GLU A 138 -10.38 8.47 -23.34
N GLY A 139 -9.20 7.89 -23.50
CA GLY A 139 -8.00 8.68 -23.81
C GLY A 139 -6.69 7.90 -23.73
N PRO A 140 -5.56 8.55 -24.04
CA PRO A 140 -4.23 7.95 -23.96
C PRO A 140 -3.73 7.85 -22.51
N VAL A 141 -4.55 7.30 -21.62
CA VAL A 141 -4.24 7.03 -20.21
C VAL A 141 -4.16 5.52 -20.03
N PHE A 142 -3.11 5.04 -19.37
CA PHE A 142 -2.81 3.61 -19.19
C PHE A 142 -2.57 2.83 -20.49
N THR A 143 -2.35 3.52 -21.62
CA THR A 143 -1.93 2.90 -22.88
C THR A 143 -0.50 2.34 -22.80
N GLU A 144 0.32 2.93 -21.94
CA GLU A 144 1.67 2.48 -21.64
C GLU A 144 1.77 2.12 -20.14
N PRO A 145 2.57 1.11 -19.79
CA PRO A 145 2.92 0.84 -18.41
C PRO A 145 3.74 2.00 -17.83
N GLY A 146 3.59 2.24 -16.52
CA GLY A 146 4.33 3.28 -15.82
C GLY A 146 3.48 4.01 -14.79
N LEU A 147 4.13 4.95 -14.11
CA LEU A 147 3.53 5.69 -13.02
C LEU A 147 2.75 6.91 -13.55
N TYR A 148 1.46 6.98 -13.25
CA TYR A 148 0.61 8.12 -13.61
C TYR A 148 0.32 8.94 -12.37
N ASN A 149 0.62 10.23 -12.40
CA ASN A 149 0.23 11.11 -11.31
C ASN A 149 -1.23 11.55 -11.51
N LEU A 150 -2.13 11.09 -10.66
CA LEU A 150 -3.52 11.51 -10.60
C LEU A 150 -3.68 12.62 -9.55
N PHE A 151 -3.96 13.83 -10.03
CA PHE A 151 -4.35 14.92 -9.16
C PHE A 151 -5.86 14.93 -8.98
N ILE A 152 -6.29 15.06 -7.74
CA ILE A 152 -7.70 15.19 -7.36
C ILE A 152 -7.87 16.43 -6.51
N GLU A 153 -8.75 17.34 -6.91
CA GLU A 153 -9.09 18.53 -6.15
C GLU A 153 -10.55 18.48 -5.68
N ILE A 154 -10.83 18.86 -4.44
CA ILE A 154 -12.20 18.98 -3.92
C ILE A 154 -12.65 20.43 -3.99
N TRP A 155 -13.67 20.70 -4.78
CA TRP A 155 -14.17 22.05 -5.07
C TRP A 155 -15.49 22.37 -4.36
N THR A 156 -16.31 21.37 -4.09
CA THR A 156 -17.55 21.53 -3.31
C THR A 156 -17.79 20.36 -2.36
N GLU A 157 -18.50 20.59 -1.27
CA GLU A 157 -18.94 19.56 -0.31
C GLU A 157 -20.27 19.98 0.34
N LYS A 158 -21.12 19.04 0.78
CA LYS A 158 -22.52 19.22 1.23
C LYS A 158 -23.51 19.67 0.17
N SER A 159 -23.07 20.45 -0.80
CA SER A 159 -23.85 20.80 -1.99
C SER A 159 -22.97 21.34 -3.11
N PRO A 160 -23.42 21.28 -4.38
CA PRO A 160 -22.74 21.94 -5.51
C PRO A 160 -22.59 23.47 -5.39
N ARG A 161 -23.19 24.11 -4.38
CA ARG A 161 -23.08 25.56 -4.12
C ARG A 161 -22.09 25.90 -3.02
N THR A 162 -21.70 24.93 -2.21
CA THR A 162 -20.86 25.14 -1.04
C THR A 162 -19.41 24.92 -1.46
N LEU A 163 -18.74 26.01 -1.84
CA LEU A 163 -17.35 25.96 -2.31
C LEU A 163 -16.39 25.59 -1.17
N VAL A 164 -15.38 24.81 -1.53
CA VAL A 164 -14.18 24.57 -0.72
C VAL A 164 -13.10 25.53 -1.21
N ASP A 165 -12.72 26.49 -0.35
CA ASP A 165 -11.77 27.55 -0.69
C ASP A 165 -10.68 27.71 0.41
N PRO A 166 -9.39 27.47 0.10
CA PRO A 166 -8.91 26.90 -1.15
C PRO A 166 -9.37 25.44 -1.34
N PRO A 167 -9.45 24.92 -2.59
CA PRO A 167 -9.73 23.51 -2.83
C PRO A 167 -8.78 22.60 -2.06
N LEU A 168 -9.29 21.49 -1.51
CA LEU A 168 -8.40 20.43 -1.00
C LEU A 168 -7.74 19.74 -2.19
N GLN A 169 -6.45 19.48 -2.12
CA GLN A 169 -5.69 18.88 -3.21
C GLN A 169 -5.05 17.59 -2.75
N TYR A 170 -5.16 16.56 -3.58
CA TYR A 170 -4.55 15.25 -3.42
C TYR A 170 -3.69 14.97 -4.65
N ASP A 171 -2.39 14.71 -4.42
CA ASP A 171 -1.43 14.25 -5.43
C ASP A 171 -1.28 12.75 -5.22
N ILE A 172 -1.88 11.94 -6.11
CA ILE A 172 -2.02 10.49 -5.95
C ILE A 172 -1.40 9.79 -7.15
N TRP A 173 -0.36 9.00 -6.94
CA TRP A 173 0.25 8.25 -8.04
C TRP A 173 -0.41 6.88 -8.19
N VAL A 174 -0.88 6.56 -9.40
CA VAL A 174 -1.58 5.32 -9.75
C VAL A 174 -0.89 4.63 -10.91
N THR A 175 -0.98 3.31 -10.94
CA THR A 175 -0.31 2.49 -11.96
C THR A 175 -1.01 1.14 -12.02
N PRO A 176 -1.63 0.78 -13.15
CA PRO A 176 -2.13 -0.57 -13.34
C PRO A 176 -0.97 -1.57 -13.39
N GLY A 177 -1.05 -2.63 -12.60
CA GLY A 177 -0.04 -3.67 -12.52
C GLY A 177 0.14 -4.41 -13.84
N ARG A 178 1.33 -4.98 -14.01
CA ARG A 178 1.72 -5.80 -15.15
C ARG A 178 2.30 -7.11 -14.68
N GLU A 179 2.08 -8.15 -15.47
CA GLU A 179 2.61 -9.48 -15.21
C GLU A 179 3.60 -9.88 -16.29
N GLU A 180 4.66 -10.57 -15.89
CA GLU A 180 5.62 -11.23 -16.76
C GLU A 180 5.86 -12.65 -16.27
N THR A 181 6.03 -13.56 -17.22
CA THR A 181 6.24 -14.98 -16.92
C THR A 181 7.68 -15.39 -17.22
N ILE A 182 8.36 -15.93 -16.22
CA ILE A 182 9.71 -16.48 -16.32
C ILE A 182 9.59 -18.02 -16.44
N PRO A 183 9.99 -18.62 -17.57
CA PRO A 183 9.94 -20.07 -17.75
C PRO A 183 11.06 -20.77 -16.96
N VAL A 184 10.71 -21.80 -16.17
CA VAL A 184 11.64 -22.61 -15.38
C VAL A 184 11.38 -24.09 -15.62
N GLY A 185 12.08 -24.67 -16.60
CA GLY A 185 11.85 -26.07 -17.00
C GLY A 185 10.42 -26.30 -17.50
N SER A 186 9.64 -27.11 -16.79
CA SER A 186 8.21 -27.32 -17.08
C SER A 186 7.28 -26.41 -16.29
N GLN A 187 7.83 -25.60 -15.40
CA GLN A 187 7.10 -24.66 -14.55
C GLN A 187 7.29 -23.22 -15.05
N SER A 188 6.55 -22.30 -14.48
CA SER A 188 6.69 -20.88 -14.75
C SER A 188 6.51 -20.06 -13.48
N ILE A 189 7.38 -19.10 -13.27
CA ILE A 189 7.26 -18.10 -12.21
C ILE A 189 6.56 -16.87 -12.82
N MET A 190 5.58 -16.30 -12.13
CA MET A 190 4.95 -15.06 -12.56
C MET A 190 5.42 -13.92 -11.66
N VAL A 191 5.95 -12.86 -12.27
CA VAL A 191 6.24 -11.60 -11.59
C VAL A 191 5.11 -10.65 -11.88
N ARG A 192 4.56 -10.04 -10.83
CA ARG A 192 3.58 -8.96 -10.93
C ARG A 192 4.21 -7.68 -10.40
N ASN A 193 4.45 -6.74 -11.31
CA ASN A 193 4.96 -5.44 -10.95
C ASN A 193 3.85 -4.40 -10.96
N TYR A 194 3.78 -3.64 -9.89
CA TYR A 194 2.75 -2.63 -9.71
C TYR A 194 3.20 -1.23 -10.06
N TYR A 195 4.49 -1.01 -10.34
CA TYR A 195 5.07 0.33 -10.53
C TYR A 195 5.48 0.66 -11.97
N GLY A 196 5.26 -0.26 -12.91
CA GLY A 196 5.54 -0.05 -14.32
C GLY A 196 5.75 -1.35 -15.09
N ALA A 197 6.41 -1.23 -16.24
CA ALA A 197 6.82 -2.39 -17.01
C ALA A 197 7.89 -3.18 -16.25
N ILE A 198 7.87 -4.49 -16.43
CA ILE A 198 9.02 -5.32 -16.14
C ILE A 198 9.92 -5.21 -17.38
N SER A 199 11.17 -4.79 -17.18
CA SER A 199 12.12 -4.50 -18.28
C SER A 199 12.95 -5.72 -18.62
N GLU A 200 13.36 -6.46 -17.60
CA GLU A 200 14.10 -7.71 -17.71
C GLU A 200 13.60 -8.64 -16.62
N SER A 201 13.56 -9.94 -16.90
CA SER A 201 13.26 -10.99 -15.92
C SER A 201 14.04 -12.26 -16.27
N ASP A 202 14.55 -12.95 -15.26
CA ASP A 202 15.35 -14.16 -15.44
C ASP A 202 15.33 -15.08 -14.20
N TYR A 203 15.65 -16.35 -14.42
CA TYR A 203 15.90 -17.34 -13.37
C TYR A 203 17.25 -18.02 -13.59
N ASP A 204 18.17 -17.81 -12.66
CA ASP A 204 19.47 -18.49 -12.63
C ASP A 204 19.37 -19.79 -11.83
N ASP A 205 19.40 -20.92 -12.53
CA ASP A 205 19.33 -22.26 -11.93
C ASP A 205 20.57 -22.62 -11.08
N ALA A 206 21.74 -22.02 -11.35
CA ALA A 206 22.96 -22.32 -10.62
C ALA A 206 22.96 -21.67 -9.23
N THR A 207 22.43 -20.45 -9.14
CA THR A 207 22.34 -19.69 -7.88
C THR A 207 20.96 -19.76 -7.23
N LYS A 208 19.96 -20.35 -7.91
CA LYS A 208 18.55 -20.35 -7.51
C LYS A 208 18.02 -18.92 -7.29
N THR A 209 18.36 -18.02 -8.20
CA THR A 209 17.98 -16.60 -8.09
C THR A 209 16.95 -16.26 -9.14
N ILE A 210 15.80 -15.76 -8.69
CA ILE A 210 14.81 -15.08 -9.53
C ILE A 210 15.21 -13.61 -9.56
N SER A 211 15.32 -13.01 -10.73
CA SER A 211 15.63 -11.60 -10.87
C SER A 211 14.68 -10.92 -11.83
N PHE A 212 14.35 -9.67 -11.56
CA PHE A 212 13.59 -8.83 -12.47
C PHE A 212 13.90 -7.36 -12.21
N SER A 213 13.66 -6.53 -13.21
CA SER A 213 13.91 -5.10 -13.10
C SER A 213 12.77 -4.28 -13.65
N MET A 214 12.69 -3.03 -13.19
CA MET A 214 11.79 -2.03 -13.75
C MET A 214 12.52 -0.69 -13.85
N PRO A 215 12.09 0.21 -14.76
CA PRO A 215 12.61 1.57 -14.81
C PRO A 215 12.26 2.28 -13.50
N PHE A 216 13.27 2.82 -12.82
CA PHE A 216 13.08 3.52 -11.56
C PHE A 216 14.22 4.51 -11.34
N ASP A 217 13.92 5.80 -11.42
CA ASP A 217 14.92 6.85 -11.24
C ASP A 217 15.19 7.09 -9.76
N TRP A 218 16.23 6.43 -9.23
CA TRP A 218 16.71 6.63 -7.87
C TRP A 218 17.29 8.03 -7.66
N GLN A 219 17.59 8.81 -8.68
CA GLN A 219 18.08 10.19 -8.52
C GLN A 219 16.97 11.20 -8.30
N SER A 220 15.76 10.90 -8.78
CA SER A 220 14.58 11.74 -8.61
C SER A 220 14.08 11.79 -7.15
N ASP A 221 13.00 12.53 -6.92
CA ASP A 221 12.27 12.52 -5.66
C ASP A 221 11.19 11.41 -5.60
N MET A 222 11.14 10.50 -6.57
CA MET A 222 10.17 9.40 -6.64
C MET A 222 10.07 8.58 -5.34
N PRO A 223 11.17 8.15 -4.68
CA PRO A 223 11.09 7.43 -3.39
C PRO A 223 10.33 8.19 -2.30
N THR A 224 10.36 9.53 -2.33
CA THR A 224 9.62 10.38 -1.38
C THR A 224 8.16 10.59 -1.77
N ARG A 225 7.78 10.22 -2.99
CA ARG A 225 6.41 10.37 -3.52
C ARG A 225 5.63 9.07 -3.43
N ILE A 226 6.33 7.92 -3.40
CA ILE A 226 5.70 6.61 -3.33
C ILE A 226 5.53 6.16 -1.86
N GLY A 227 4.32 5.71 -1.52
CA GLY A 227 4.00 5.31 -0.14
C GLY A 227 4.61 3.97 0.26
N MET A 228 4.68 3.03 -0.69
CA MET A 228 5.25 1.69 -0.48
C MET A 228 5.47 0.98 -1.82
N LEU A 229 6.72 0.69 -2.20
CA LEU A 229 7.03 -0.07 -3.42
C LEU A 229 6.54 -1.51 -3.24
N HIS A 230 5.60 -1.92 -4.09
CA HIS A 230 4.96 -3.23 -4.02
C HIS A 230 5.21 -3.99 -5.32
N THR A 231 5.71 -5.22 -5.21
CA THR A 231 5.79 -6.20 -6.31
C THR A 231 5.51 -7.58 -5.75
N GLU A 232 5.07 -8.51 -6.60
CA GLU A 232 4.79 -9.89 -6.20
C GLU A 232 5.48 -10.88 -7.12
N VAL A 233 5.92 -12.00 -6.56
CA VAL A 233 6.48 -13.13 -7.30
C VAL A 233 5.69 -14.38 -6.91
N PHE A 234 5.00 -14.97 -7.88
CA PHE A 234 4.22 -16.19 -7.75
C PHE A 234 5.11 -17.35 -8.20
N ILE A 235 5.44 -18.22 -7.25
CA ILE A 235 6.41 -19.30 -7.43
C ILE A 235 5.69 -20.63 -7.22
N PRO A 236 5.64 -21.51 -8.23
CA PRO A 236 5.06 -22.84 -8.07
C PRO A 236 5.73 -23.64 -6.95
N LYS A 237 4.95 -24.34 -6.13
CA LYS A 237 5.47 -25.12 -5.00
C LYS A 237 6.38 -26.28 -5.42
N GLU A 238 6.32 -26.69 -6.69
CA GLU A 238 7.27 -27.65 -7.27
C GLU A 238 8.71 -27.14 -7.27
N LEU A 239 8.92 -25.81 -7.23
CA LEU A 239 10.23 -25.20 -7.01
C LEU A 239 10.53 -25.17 -5.51
N SER A 240 10.76 -26.35 -4.93
CA SER A 240 10.85 -26.56 -3.47
C SER A 240 11.96 -25.76 -2.76
N ASP A 241 12.90 -25.20 -3.50
CA ASP A 241 13.91 -24.28 -2.96
C ASP A 241 13.26 -23.00 -2.37
N PHE A 242 12.08 -22.62 -2.87
CA PHE A 242 11.35 -21.42 -2.47
C PHE A 242 10.13 -21.67 -1.57
N ASP A 243 9.74 -22.94 -1.33
CA ASP A 243 8.67 -23.29 -0.39
C ASP A 243 9.18 -23.20 1.07
N ARG A 244 9.38 -21.96 1.53
CA ARG A 244 9.99 -21.59 2.81
C ARG A 244 9.13 -20.54 3.51
N GLU A 245 9.30 -20.38 4.82
CA GLU A 245 8.66 -19.29 5.57
C GLU A 245 9.34 -17.93 5.37
N SER A 246 10.59 -17.95 4.88
CA SER A 246 11.43 -16.78 4.62
C SER A 246 12.21 -16.96 3.34
N LEU A 247 12.49 -15.85 2.65
CA LEU A 247 13.33 -15.78 1.46
C LEU A 247 14.21 -14.53 1.53
N LYS A 248 15.33 -14.57 0.80
CA LYS A 248 16.24 -13.43 0.71
C LYS A 248 15.84 -12.54 -0.45
N GLY A 249 15.33 -11.35 -0.14
CA GLY A 249 15.04 -10.31 -1.11
C GLY A 249 16.15 -9.25 -1.16
N THR A 250 16.47 -8.76 -2.36
CA THR A 250 17.31 -7.58 -2.52
C THR A 250 16.71 -6.60 -3.54
N VAL A 251 17.02 -5.32 -3.36
CA VAL A 251 16.81 -4.27 -4.37
C VAL A 251 18.15 -3.58 -4.62
N ASN A 252 18.59 -3.59 -5.88
CA ASN A 252 19.87 -3.07 -6.34
C ASN A 252 21.06 -3.65 -5.53
N GLY A 253 20.94 -4.92 -5.14
CA GLY A 253 21.95 -5.64 -4.34
C GLY A 253 21.88 -5.39 -2.83
N PHE A 254 21.02 -4.49 -2.35
CA PHE A 254 20.81 -4.26 -0.93
C PHE A 254 19.67 -5.14 -0.40
N GLY A 255 19.90 -5.81 0.73
CA GLY A 255 18.89 -6.64 1.40
C GLY A 255 17.65 -5.83 1.78
N VAL A 256 16.49 -6.41 1.50
CA VAL A 256 15.17 -5.88 1.88
C VAL A 256 14.30 -7.00 2.43
N PRO A 257 13.38 -6.69 3.37
CA PRO A 257 12.37 -7.65 3.82
C PRO A 257 11.44 -8.04 2.67
N VAL A 258 11.00 -9.30 2.66
CA VAL A 258 9.94 -9.78 1.78
C VAL A 258 8.92 -10.56 2.59
N PHE A 259 7.67 -10.54 2.15
CA PHE A 259 6.57 -11.29 2.77
C PHE A 259 6.36 -12.55 1.97
N VAL A 260 6.46 -13.69 2.61
CA VAL A 260 6.21 -14.99 1.96
C VAL A 260 4.83 -15.47 2.38
N ASP A 261 3.93 -15.55 1.41
CA ASP A 261 2.62 -16.18 1.55
C ASP A 261 2.67 -17.58 0.96
N ASN A 262 2.87 -18.56 1.83
CA ASN A 262 2.95 -19.98 1.47
C ASN A 262 1.64 -20.76 1.75
N TYR A 263 0.53 -20.06 2.04
CA TYR A 263 -0.75 -20.71 2.35
C TYR A 263 -1.49 -21.23 1.11
N GLY A 264 -1.13 -20.75 -0.09
CA GLY A 264 -1.68 -21.25 -1.35
C GLY A 264 -1.41 -22.74 -1.56
N GLU A 265 -2.33 -23.44 -2.23
CA GLU A 265 -2.14 -24.88 -2.52
C GLU A 265 -1.10 -25.12 -3.60
N GLU A 266 -1.05 -24.25 -4.63
CA GLU A 266 -0.23 -24.45 -5.83
C GLU A 266 1.02 -23.55 -5.88
N GLU A 267 0.95 -22.37 -5.26
CA GLU A 267 1.98 -21.34 -5.38
C GLU A 267 2.34 -20.74 -4.01
N THR A 268 3.60 -20.34 -3.88
CA THR A 268 4.10 -19.42 -2.86
C THR A 268 4.17 -18.03 -3.47
N VAL A 269 3.50 -17.06 -2.86
CA VAL A 269 3.51 -15.66 -3.30
C VAL A 269 4.46 -14.85 -2.44
N VAL A 270 5.37 -14.13 -3.06
CA VAL A 270 6.38 -13.35 -2.36
C VAL A 270 6.17 -11.89 -2.66
N HIS A 271 5.81 -11.11 -1.64
CA HIS A 271 5.57 -9.68 -1.78
C HIS A 271 6.79 -8.89 -1.35
N PHE A 272 7.35 -8.11 -2.26
CA PHE A 272 8.20 -6.98 -1.91
C PHE A 272 7.29 -5.84 -1.51
N THR A 273 7.20 -5.47 -0.22
CA THR A 273 6.44 -4.30 0.24
C THR A 273 7.36 -3.37 1.01
N ILE A 274 8.08 -2.53 0.27
CA ILE A 274 9.11 -1.65 0.80
C ILE A 274 8.47 -0.32 1.15
N SER A 275 8.36 -0.02 2.45
CA SER A 275 7.83 1.26 2.96
C SER A 275 8.54 2.46 2.33
N ARG A 276 7.85 3.61 2.29
CA ARG A 276 8.46 4.89 1.88
C ARG A 276 9.79 5.18 2.59
N LYS A 277 9.83 5.02 3.91
CA LYS A 277 11.04 5.33 4.67
C LYS A 277 12.20 4.39 4.30
N ASN A 278 11.96 3.09 4.13
CA ASN A 278 13.00 2.17 3.65
C ASN A 278 13.42 2.47 2.21
N LEU A 279 12.50 2.92 1.35
CA LEU A 279 12.86 3.37 0.01
C LEU A 279 13.75 4.60 0.02
N GLU A 280 13.49 5.56 0.91
CA GLU A 280 14.35 6.74 1.12
C GLU A 280 15.74 6.32 1.64
N ASP A 281 15.80 5.39 2.61
CA ASP A 281 17.05 4.86 3.15
C ASP A 281 17.83 4.05 2.07
N LEU A 282 17.15 3.22 1.27
CA LEU A 282 17.71 2.51 0.12
C LEU A 282 18.22 3.49 -0.95
N GLN A 283 17.45 4.54 -1.25
CA GLN A 283 17.85 5.57 -2.20
C GLN A 283 19.18 6.20 -1.79
N GLY A 284 19.37 6.50 -0.50
CA GLY A 284 20.63 7.04 0.02
C GLY A 284 21.82 6.10 -0.25
N ARG A 285 21.65 4.80 -0.01
CA ARG A 285 22.67 3.77 -0.23
C ARG A 285 22.96 3.55 -1.73
N ILE A 286 21.93 3.47 -2.56
CA ILE A 286 22.04 3.32 -4.01
C ILE A 286 22.75 4.53 -4.64
N LYS A 287 22.44 5.75 -4.17
CA LYS A 287 23.15 6.97 -4.59
C LYS A 287 24.63 6.95 -4.21
N ALA A 288 24.96 6.48 -3.01
CA ALA A 288 26.33 6.41 -2.53
C ALA A 288 27.17 5.41 -3.34
N ASP A 289 26.59 4.25 -3.67
CA ASP A 289 27.28 3.15 -4.35
C ASP A 289 27.14 3.20 -5.89
N ASN A 290 26.31 4.11 -6.41
CA ASN A 290 25.96 4.24 -7.82
C ASN A 290 25.47 2.91 -8.43
N ALA A 291 24.66 2.17 -7.67
CA ALA A 291 24.19 0.83 -8.03
C ALA A 291 22.93 0.90 -8.89
N SER A 292 23.08 0.89 -10.22
CA SER A 292 21.98 0.95 -11.21
C SER A 292 20.96 2.06 -10.92
N PRO A 293 21.38 3.34 -10.91
CA PRO A 293 20.54 4.45 -10.46
C PRO A 293 19.27 4.69 -11.31
N GLU A 294 19.20 4.13 -12.51
CA GLU A 294 18.08 4.24 -13.46
C GLU A 294 17.05 3.10 -13.40
N ALA A 295 17.30 2.06 -12.59
CA ALA A 295 16.42 0.91 -12.47
C ALA A 295 16.31 0.39 -11.03
N ALA A 296 15.14 -0.15 -10.68
CA ALA A 296 15.00 -0.98 -9.50
C ALA A 296 15.23 -2.43 -9.92
N VAL A 297 16.29 -3.05 -9.40
CA VAL A 297 16.70 -4.42 -9.74
C VAL A 297 16.41 -5.33 -8.55
N PHE A 298 15.39 -6.17 -8.69
CA PHE A 298 14.96 -7.09 -7.66
C PHE A 298 15.65 -8.43 -7.84
N ALA A 299 16.04 -9.05 -6.74
CA ALA A 299 16.46 -10.44 -6.73
C ALA A 299 15.88 -11.16 -5.53
N LEU A 300 15.48 -12.41 -5.74
CA LEU A 300 14.90 -13.29 -4.76
C LEU A 300 15.59 -14.66 -4.82
N SER A 301 16.08 -15.13 -3.68
CA SER A 301 16.71 -16.45 -3.56
C SER A 301 16.26 -17.15 -2.28
N PRO A 302 16.50 -18.47 -2.14
CA PRO A 302 16.37 -19.15 -0.87
C PRO A 302 17.13 -18.42 0.25
N PRO A 303 16.68 -18.52 1.52
CA PRO A 303 17.31 -17.83 2.62
C PRO A 303 18.70 -18.42 2.89
N ASP A 304 19.66 -17.55 3.17
CA ASP A 304 20.87 -17.93 3.88
C ASP A 304 20.56 -17.93 5.39
N PRO A 305 21.26 -18.72 6.23
CA PRO A 305 21.03 -18.73 7.70
C PRO A 305 21.13 -17.36 8.39
N GLU A 306 21.75 -16.37 7.74
CA GLU A 306 21.90 -15.00 8.25
C GLU A 306 20.80 -14.04 7.76
N SER A 307 19.84 -14.52 6.96
CA SER A 307 18.75 -13.72 6.36
C SER A 307 17.37 -14.31 6.62
N GLU A 308 17.24 -15.20 7.61
CA GLU A 308 15.93 -15.71 8.02
C GLU A 308 15.10 -14.55 8.61
N VAL A 309 13.79 -14.61 8.37
CA VAL A 309 12.81 -13.69 8.97
C VAL A 309 11.86 -14.48 9.85
N LYS A 310 11.38 -13.86 10.91
CA LYS A 310 10.41 -14.46 11.82
C LYS A 310 9.00 -14.00 11.44
N VAL A 311 8.11 -14.96 11.24
CA VAL A 311 6.67 -14.71 11.04
C VAL A 311 5.93 -15.02 12.34
N MET A 312 5.14 -14.06 12.81
CA MET A 312 4.38 -14.15 14.04
C MET A 312 2.89 -13.93 13.75
N GLN A 313 2.09 -14.98 13.87
CA GLN A 313 0.65 -14.90 13.65
C GLN A 313 -0.13 -14.90 14.97
N VAL A 314 -1.09 -13.98 15.10
CA VAL A 314 -1.93 -13.85 16.29
C VAL A 314 -3.38 -13.60 15.85
N ALA A 315 -4.33 -14.31 16.44
CA ALA A 315 -5.76 -14.06 16.23
C ALA A 315 -6.26 -13.02 17.25
N SER A 316 -7.15 -12.14 16.79
CA SER A 316 -7.92 -11.24 17.67
C SER A 316 -8.80 -12.03 18.64
N GLU A 317 -9.17 -11.44 19.78
CA GLU A 317 -9.99 -12.11 20.80
C GLU A 317 -11.36 -12.58 20.29
N SER A 318 -11.95 -11.83 19.36
CA SER A 318 -13.22 -12.17 18.71
C SER A 318 -13.07 -13.24 17.62
N ALA A 319 -11.83 -13.56 17.23
CA ALA A 319 -11.47 -14.36 16.07
C ALA A 319 -12.01 -13.83 14.73
N ASN A 320 -12.38 -12.55 14.64
CA ASN A 320 -12.82 -11.94 13.38
C ASN A 320 -11.66 -11.65 12.45
N TYR A 321 -10.50 -11.29 13.02
CA TYR A 321 -9.27 -11.06 12.27
C TYR A 321 -8.10 -11.89 12.80
N SER A 322 -7.18 -12.23 11.90
CA SER A 322 -5.83 -12.71 12.21
C SER A 322 -4.82 -11.73 11.64
N VAL A 323 -3.73 -11.52 12.40
CA VAL A 323 -2.64 -10.65 12.01
C VAL A 323 -1.34 -11.45 11.96
N SER A 324 -0.62 -11.36 10.85
CA SER A 324 0.74 -11.87 10.72
C SER A 324 1.73 -10.72 10.67
N LEU A 325 2.74 -10.77 11.52
CA LEU A 325 3.86 -9.85 11.55
C LEU A 325 5.11 -10.54 11.01
N THR A 326 5.71 -9.98 9.95
CA THR A 326 7.02 -10.44 9.45
C THR A 326 8.07 -9.43 9.85
N ILE A 327 9.13 -9.91 10.49
CA ILE A 327 10.25 -9.12 11.02
C ILE A 327 11.57 -9.85 10.74
N PRO A 328 12.71 -9.14 10.68
CA PRO A 328 14.02 -9.78 10.68
C PRO A 328 14.18 -10.76 11.86
N GLU A 329 14.89 -11.87 11.68
CA GLU A 329 15.17 -12.81 12.78
C GLU A 329 15.89 -12.12 13.94
N GLU A 330 16.91 -11.31 13.61
CA GLU A 330 17.63 -10.48 14.57
C GLU A 330 17.27 -9.00 14.39
N ILE A 331 16.88 -8.37 15.49
CA ILE A 331 16.56 -6.95 15.53
C ILE A 331 17.64 -6.23 16.33
N PHE A 332 18.35 -5.29 15.70
CA PHE A 332 19.33 -4.43 16.36
C PHE A 332 18.76 -3.02 16.64
N PRO A 333 19.20 -2.36 17.71
CA PRO A 333 18.77 -1.00 18.03
C PRO A 333 19.39 0.03 17.06
N GLN A 334 18.89 1.28 17.12
CA GLN A 334 19.42 2.44 16.38
C GLN A 334 19.35 2.34 14.85
N GLN A 335 18.48 1.46 14.35
CA GLN A 335 18.15 1.37 12.93
C GLN A 335 16.64 1.18 12.75
N ALA A 336 16.17 1.53 11.56
CA ALA A 336 14.80 1.29 11.14
C ALA A 336 14.61 -0.19 10.87
N ILE A 337 13.64 -0.79 11.55
CA ILE A 337 13.30 -2.20 11.41
C ILE A 337 11.99 -2.28 10.65
N PRO A 338 11.98 -2.90 9.46
CA PRO A 338 10.75 -3.12 8.75
C PRO A 338 9.90 -4.18 9.44
N PHE A 339 8.68 -3.82 9.75
CA PHE A 339 7.61 -4.73 10.12
C PHE A 339 6.67 -4.74 8.94
N GLY A 340 6.23 -5.90 8.47
CA GLY A 340 4.98 -5.88 7.73
C GLY A 340 3.91 -6.70 8.37
N VAL A 341 2.72 -6.29 7.99
CA VAL A 341 1.47 -6.54 8.66
C VAL A 341 0.56 -7.10 7.60
N ARG A 342 0.13 -8.34 7.81
CA ARG A 342 -0.94 -8.96 7.04
C ARG A 342 -2.16 -9.07 7.93
N ILE A 343 -3.30 -8.56 7.48
CA ILE A 343 -4.59 -8.69 8.17
C ILE A 343 -5.50 -9.54 7.31
N THR A 344 -5.97 -10.66 7.87
CA THR A 344 -6.96 -11.54 7.23
C THR A 344 -8.22 -11.62 8.05
N ASP A 345 -9.34 -11.95 7.42
CA ASP A 345 -10.56 -12.33 8.11
C ASP A 345 -10.44 -13.75 8.70
N LYS A 346 -11.51 -14.20 9.37
CA LYS A 346 -11.61 -15.54 9.97
C LYS A 346 -11.54 -16.70 8.97
N GLN A 347 -11.71 -16.43 7.67
CA GLN A 347 -11.55 -17.40 6.59
C GLN A 347 -10.14 -17.40 6.00
N GLY A 348 -9.25 -16.51 6.48
CA GLY A 348 -7.90 -16.34 5.95
C GLY A 348 -7.83 -15.44 4.72
N SER A 349 -8.94 -14.79 4.32
CA SER A 349 -8.93 -13.88 3.18
C SER A 349 -8.34 -12.52 3.58
N PRO A 350 -7.44 -11.92 2.77
CA PRO A 350 -6.88 -10.60 3.06
C PRO A 350 -7.96 -9.52 3.19
N VAL A 351 -7.90 -8.70 4.24
CA VAL A 351 -8.85 -7.60 4.45
C VAL A 351 -8.31 -6.33 3.81
N SER A 352 -8.79 -6.05 2.60
CA SER A 352 -8.43 -4.84 1.86
C SER A 352 -8.96 -3.58 2.55
N ALA A 353 -8.17 -2.51 2.49
CA ALA A 353 -8.43 -1.22 3.12
C ALA A 353 -8.73 -1.24 4.63
N ALA A 354 -8.27 -2.25 5.38
CA ALA A 354 -8.44 -2.26 6.83
C ALA A 354 -7.54 -1.22 7.49
N THR A 355 -8.13 -0.35 8.30
CA THR A 355 -7.36 0.59 9.12
C THR A 355 -6.76 -0.12 10.34
N TYR A 356 -5.58 0.29 10.79
CA TYR A 356 -4.98 -0.22 12.02
C TYR A 356 -3.97 0.77 12.61
N GLU A 357 -3.60 0.54 13.87
CA GLU A 357 -2.54 1.25 14.56
C GLU A 357 -1.48 0.25 15.03
N LEU A 358 -0.21 0.48 14.70
CA LEU A 358 0.89 -0.31 15.25
C LEU A 358 1.43 0.42 16.49
N VAL A 359 1.55 -0.31 17.59
CA VAL A 359 1.93 0.24 18.89
C VAL A 359 3.08 -0.55 19.48
N ILE A 360 4.12 0.14 19.93
CA ILE A 360 5.29 -0.45 20.55
C ILE A 360 5.34 -0.04 22.02
N ARG A 361 5.52 -1.02 22.90
CA ARG A 361 5.62 -0.81 24.33
C ARG A 361 6.90 -1.42 24.89
N ASP A 362 7.49 -0.76 25.89
CA ASP A 362 8.59 -1.32 26.65
C ASP A 362 8.11 -2.45 27.58
N ASN A 363 9.06 -3.12 28.26
CA ASN A 363 8.77 -4.19 29.21
C ASN A 363 8.00 -3.73 30.47
N ALA A 364 7.96 -2.41 30.74
CA ALA A 364 7.14 -1.85 31.81
C ALA A 364 5.71 -1.53 31.35
N GLY A 365 5.41 -1.71 30.05
CA GLY A 365 4.12 -1.41 29.44
C GLY A 365 3.95 0.04 29.01
N ASN A 366 5.01 0.86 29.05
CA ASN A 366 4.95 2.24 28.57
C ASN A 366 4.96 2.24 27.05
N GLU A 367 4.09 3.05 26.45
CA GLU A 367 4.05 3.25 25.00
C GLU A 367 5.27 4.08 24.55
N LEU A 368 6.05 3.49 23.65
CA LEU A 368 7.22 4.12 23.03
C LEU A 368 6.84 4.76 21.69
N SER A 369 5.99 4.10 20.92
CA SER A 369 5.51 4.61 19.65
C SER A 369 4.11 4.10 19.33
N ARG A 370 3.40 4.91 18.54
CA ARG A 370 2.13 4.58 17.89
C ARG A 370 2.12 5.18 16.50
N SER A 371 1.86 4.36 15.51
CA SER A 371 1.68 4.74 14.12
C SER A 371 0.23 4.43 13.75
N GLY A 372 -0.61 5.46 13.86
CA GLY A 372 -2.03 5.40 13.51
C GLY A 372 -2.32 5.79 12.06
N GLY A 373 -3.56 5.54 11.62
CA GLY A 373 -4.04 5.90 10.27
C GLY A 373 -3.46 5.04 9.14
N SER A 374 -2.87 3.89 9.47
CA SER A 374 -2.36 2.97 8.45
C SER A 374 -3.48 2.10 7.92
N THR A 375 -3.41 1.80 6.63
CA THR A 375 -4.41 1.02 5.91
C THR A 375 -3.71 -0.13 5.20
N THR A 376 -4.37 -1.28 5.08
CA THR A 376 -3.86 -2.43 4.31
C THR A 376 -4.50 -2.48 2.91
N PRO A 377 -3.93 -1.80 1.88
CA PRO A 377 -4.48 -1.78 0.51
C PRO A 377 -5.12 -3.10 0.07
N GLU A 378 -4.37 -4.18 0.20
CA GLU A 378 -4.72 -5.54 -0.23
C GLU A 378 -4.66 -6.53 0.95
N GLY A 379 -4.92 -6.06 2.18
CA GLY A 379 -4.70 -6.86 3.39
C GLY A 379 -3.23 -6.97 3.81
N LEU A 380 -2.34 -6.29 3.10
CA LEU A 380 -0.91 -6.17 3.40
C LEU A 380 -0.51 -4.71 3.58
N SER A 381 0.44 -4.47 4.47
CA SER A 381 1.12 -3.19 4.64
C SER A 381 2.48 -3.39 5.30
N SER A 382 3.31 -2.35 5.30
CA SER A 382 4.60 -2.32 5.98
C SER A 382 4.74 -1.05 6.81
N GLN A 383 5.41 -1.12 7.94
CA GLN A 383 5.78 0.01 8.78
C GLN A 383 7.17 -0.15 9.35
N ASP A 384 7.86 0.97 9.51
CA ASP A 384 9.17 0.98 10.13
C ASP A 384 9.07 1.30 11.61
N VAL A 385 9.80 0.53 12.40
CA VAL A 385 9.88 0.67 13.85
C VAL A 385 11.33 0.89 14.24
N ASN A 386 11.59 1.93 15.04
CA ASN A 386 12.90 2.18 15.63
C ASN A 386 12.92 1.71 17.08
N PHE A 387 14.02 1.09 17.49
CA PHE A 387 14.30 0.77 18.88
C PHE A 387 15.55 1.50 19.35
N ASP A 388 15.42 2.32 20.39
CA ASP A 388 16.55 3.08 20.92
C ASP A 388 17.52 2.20 21.75
N ALA A 389 17.04 1.06 22.25
CA ALA A 389 17.78 0.18 23.13
C ALA A 389 17.45 -1.29 22.88
N GLN A 390 18.38 -2.15 23.28
CA GLN A 390 18.16 -3.60 23.37
C GLN A 390 17.17 -3.94 24.49
N GLY A 391 16.45 -5.05 24.35
CA GLY A 391 15.49 -5.50 25.36
C GLY A 391 14.28 -6.22 24.79
N SER A 392 13.37 -6.61 25.69
CA SER A 392 12.07 -7.15 25.31
C SER A 392 11.06 -6.03 25.14
N PHE A 393 10.33 -6.08 24.03
CA PHE A 393 9.28 -5.11 23.71
C PHE A 393 7.97 -5.85 23.38
N THR A 394 6.85 -5.16 23.57
CA THR A 394 5.55 -5.63 23.10
C THR A 394 5.15 -4.86 21.87
N VAL A 395 4.78 -5.58 20.82
CA VAL A 395 4.23 -5.04 19.58
C VAL A 395 2.74 -5.34 19.59
N SER A 396 1.91 -4.35 19.30
CA SER A 396 0.46 -4.51 19.21
C SER A 396 -0.06 -3.93 17.91
N VAL A 397 -0.98 -4.64 17.27
CA VAL A 397 -1.81 -4.09 16.17
C VAL A 397 -3.18 -3.85 16.76
N GLU A 398 -3.56 -2.59 16.88
CA GLU A 398 -4.79 -2.11 17.54
C GLU A 398 -5.74 -1.48 16.54
N LYS A 399 -7.00 -1.32 16.94
CA LYS A 399 -8.05 -0.62 16.17
C LYS A 399 -8.29 -1.20 14.78
N ILE A 400 -8.18 -2.52 14.66
CA ILE A 400 -8.29 -3.23 13.38
C ILE A 400 -9.64 -2.93 12.75
N ASN A 401 -9.61 -2.40 11.53
CA ASN A 401 -10.75 -2.01 10.71
C ASN A 401 -11.76 -1.13 11.47
N ALA A 402 -11.27 -0.12 12.18
CA ALA A 402 -12.05 0.80 13.01
C ALA A 402 -12.85 0.13 14.15
N THR A 403 -12.51 -1.10 14.53
CA THR A 403 -13.10 -1.79 15.68
C THR A 403 -12.27 -1.57 16.96
N ASN A 404 -12.65 -2.19 18.07
CA ASN A 404 -11.81 -2.25 19.28
C ASN A 404 -10.96 -3.51 19.35
N GLU A 405 -10.85 -4.26 18.25
CA GLU A 405 -10.05 -5.48 18.19
C GLU A 405 -8.57 -5.15 18.12
N SER A 406 -7.77 -6.00 18.75
CA SER A 406 -6.32 -5.90 18.75
C SER A 406 -5.67 -7.27 18.86
N VAL A 407 -4.41 -7.32 18.44
CA VAL A 407 -3.49 -8.41 18.72
C VAL A 407 -2.21 -7.86 19.32
N GLN A 408 -1.48 -8.70 20.05
CA GLN A 408 -0.17 -8.33 20.57
C GLN A 408 0.77 -9.51 20.61
N SER A 409 2.07 -9.22 20.54
CA SER A 409 3.12 -10.20 20.73
C SER A 409 4.41 -9.59 21.26
N SER A 410 5.31 -10.43 21.75
CA SER A 410 6.59 -10.00 22.32
C SER A 410 7.73 -10.24 21.33
N ILE A 411 8.63 -9.27 21.24
CA ILE A 411 9.83 -9.31 20.41
C ILE A 411 11.07 -9.01 21.25
N GLN A 412 12.22 -9.49 20.78
CA GLN A 412 13.51 -9.27 21.43
C GLN A 412 14.41 -8.48 20.50
N VAL A 413 14.92 -7.35 20.99
CA VAL A 413 15.98 -6.57 20.35
C VAL A 413 17.30 -7.00 20.97
N VAL A 414 18.23 -7.44 20.12
CA VAL A 414 19.52 -7.99 20.51
C VAL A 414 20.65 -6.96 20.35
N PRO A 415 21.76 -7.10 21.10
CA PRO A 415 22.92 -6.24 20.93
C PRO A 415 23.58 -6.44 19.55
N GLU A 416 24.11 -5.37 18.97
CA GLU A 416 24.88 -5.40 17.72
C GLU A 416 26.29 -5.96 17.97
N PHE A 417 26.44 -7.28 18.07
CA PHE A 417 27.76 -7.93 18.13
C PHE A 417 27.81 -9.21 17.27
N PRO A 418 28.96 -9.58 16.68
CA PRO A 418 29.08 -10.79 15.87
C PRO A 418 28.73 -12.04 16.69
N VAL A 419 27.76 -12.82 16.21
CA VAL A 419 27.08 -13.93 16.88
C VAL A 419 27.95 -15.20 16.97
N ALA A 420 29.18 -15.09 17.47
CA ALA A 420 30.00 -16.27 17.73
C ALA A 420 29.78 -16.88 19.12
N ALA A 421 28.88 -16.34 19.97
CA ALA A 421 28.92 -16.67 21.41
C ALA A 421 27.61 -16.95 22.16
N LEU A 422 26.40 -16.83 21.61
CA LEU A 422 25.20 -17.09 22.40
C LEU A 422 24.16 -17.94 21.66
N ALA A 423 24.50 -19.23 21.55
CA ALA A 423 23.47 -20.25 21.55
C ALA A 423 22.70 -20.19 22.89
N ALA A 424 21.38 -20.33 22.79
CA ALA A 424 20.37 -20.52 23.85
C ALA A 424 19.64 -19.28 24.38
N SER A 425 18.53 -18.90 23.71
CA SER A 425 17.23 -18.75 24.39
C SER A 425 16.06 -18.57 23.39
N LEU A 426 15.54 -19.67 22.83
CA LEU A 426 14.17 -19.68 22.29
C LEU A 426 13.22 -20.07 23.42
N GLY A 427 12.63 -19.06 24.06
CA GLY A 427 11.46 -19.21 24.92
C GLY A 427 10.22 -18.79 24.14
N ILE A 428 9.40 -19.76 23.74
CA ILE A 428 8.05 -19.51 23.22
C ILE A 428 7.24 -18.88 24.37
N ALA A 429 7.00 -17.57 24.33
CA ALA A 429 6.08 -16.89 25.24
C ALA A 429 4.68 -16.93 24.62
N GLY A 430 3.75 -17.62 25.28
CA GLY A 430 2.35 -17.73 24.86
C GLY A 430 1.65 -16.37 24.85
N ALA A 431 0.83 -16.14 23.83
CA ALA A 431 -0.05 -14.98 23.73
C ALA A 431 -1.00 -14.93 24.93
N VAL A 432 -0.98 -13.82 25.68
CA VAL A 432 -1.92 -13.56 26.78
C VAL A 432 -2.91 -12.48 26.32
N ALA A 433 -4.18 -12.87 26.19
CA ALA A 433 -5.32 -11.97 26.06
C ALA A 433 -5.66 -11.39 27.44
N TYR A 434 -5.66 -10.07 27.60
CA TYR A 434 -5.93 -9.42 28.89
C TYR A 434 -7.35 -8.83 28.92
N GLY A 435 -8.30 -9.60 29.45
CA GLY A 435 -9.65 -9.12 29.75
C GLY A 435 -9.68 -8.28 31.02
N ARG A 436 -10.09 -7.01 30.91
CA ARG A 436 -10.46 -6.17 32.08
C ARG A 436 -11.74 -6.72 32.73
N PHE A 437 -11.60 -7.63 33.69
CA PHE A 437 -12.71 -8.03 34.55
C PHE A 437 -13.01 -6.92 35.57
N ARG A 438 -14.13 -6.21 35.37
CA ARG A 438 -14.79 -5.46 36.44
C ARG A 438 -15.44 -6.47 37.39
N GLY A 439 -14.91 -6.53 38.62
CA GLY A 439 -15.39 -7.41 39.65
C GLY A 439 -16.84 -7.12 40.07
N PHE A 440 -17.59 -8.18 40.31
CA PHE A 440 -18.66 -8.21 41.30
C PHE A 440 -18.40 -9.41 42.21
N PHE A 441 -18.04 -9.12 43.45
CA PHE A 441 -18.08 -10.07 44.56
C PHE A 441 -19.54 -10.44 44.85
N ALA A 442 -19.85 -11.73 44.94
CA ALA A 442 -20.61 -12.34 46.03
C ALA A 442 -20.94 -13.82 45.73
N GLY A 443 -20.71 -14.72 46.70
CA GLY A 443 -21.49 -15.96 46.81
C GLY A 443 -20.70 -17.23 47.09
N LYS A 444 -20.72 -17.63 48.37
CA LYS A 444 -20.08 -18.80 48.99
C LYS A 444 -20.44 -20.17 48.38
N ALA A 445 -19.41 -21.04 48.38
CA ALA A 445 -19.37 -22.45 48.84
C ALA A 445 -20.68 -23.23 49.01
N TYR A 446 -20.82 -24.32 48.25
CA TYR A 446 -20.62 -25.69 48.75
C TYR A 446 -20.13 -26.58 47.60
#